data_AF-A0A815GPU1-F1
#
_entry.id   AF-A0A815GPU1-F1
#
_cell.length_a   1.000
_cell.length_b   1.000
_cell.length_c   1.000
_cell.angle_alpha   90.00
_cell.angle_beta   90.00
_cell.angle_gamma   90.00
#
_symmetry.space_group_name_H-M   'P 1'
#
loop_
_entity.id
_entity.type
_entity.pdbx_description
1 polymer ?
#
loop_
_entity_poly.entity_id
_entity_poly.type
_entity_poly.pdbx_seq_one_letter_code
_entity_poly.pdbx_strand_id
1 'polypeptide(L)'
;MNQWPNPIHPPIFENRTFNWYRVQLLFYLMRYKSETLTYVQNTIAQYFQPPLIDLHHPYIAVYVRRSDKVKYKEMCQAYTLKQYFDLFDFDVRQANVTRVYINSEDEQIFNEFIQINKQKQGYYKLLSVNATRNVVFASFNRMTKQQRGKIALEFLTDLFIEANADLHVGTLTSNWCRLVDGMRLALGKTIPYYTPENRYLMNTRKRR
;
A
#
# COMPACT_ATOMS: atom_id res chain seq x y z
N MET A 1 -6.57 -14.93 23.25
CA MET A 1 -6.83 -14.53 21.85
C MET A 1 -6.16 -15.55 20.96
N ASN A 2 -6.93 -16.30 20.16
CA ASN A 2 -6.38 -17.33 19.27
C ASN A 2 -5.69 -16.65 18.08
N GLN A 3 -4.38 -16.48 18.16
CA GLN A 3 -3.55 -16.15 17.00
C GLN A 3 -3.62 -17.33 16.03
N TRP A 4 -3.96 -17.06 14.77
CA TRP A 4 -3.86 -18.09 13.73
C TRP A 4 -2.38 -18.44 13.56
N PRO A 5 -1.99 -19.72 13.57
CA PRO A 5 -0.58 -20.11 13.56
C PRO A 5 0.12 -19.75 12.24
N ASN A 6 -0.63 -19.52 11.15
CA ASN A 6 -0.08 -19.08 9.87
C ASN A 6 -1.08 -18.17 9.12
N PRO A 7 -0.62 -17.09 8.46
CA PRO A 7 -1.44 -16.29 7.56
C PRO A 7 -1.94 -17.13 6.37
N ILE A 8 -3.25 -17.08 6.07
CA ILE A 8 -3.82 -17.78 4.92
C ILE A 8 -3.52 -16.96 3.65
N HIS A 9 -2.46 -17.32 2.94
CA HIS A 9 -2.20 -16.81 1.59
C HIS A 9 -2.82 -17.75 0.56
N PRO A 10 -3.70 -17.27 -0.34
CA PRO A 10 -4.25 -18.13 -1.36
C PRO A 10 -3.14 -18.58 -2.33
N PRO A 11 -2.98 -19.90 -2.62
CA PRO A 11 -1.90 -20.45 -3.45
C PRO A 11 -1.73 -19.79 -4.82
N ILE A 12 -2.82 -19.25 -5.37
CA ILE A 12 -2.85 -18.55 -6.66
C ILE A 12 -1.98 -17.28 -6.69
N PHE A 13 -1.65 -16.69 -5.54
CA PHE A 13 -0.78 -15.51 -5.45
C PHE A 13 0.69 -15.87 -5.20
N GLU A 14 1.00 -17.16 -5.10
CA GLU A 14 2.34 -17.65 -4.83
C GLU A 14 3.23 -17.72 -6.08
N ASN A 15 2.62 -17.75 -7.27
CA ASN A 15 3.33 -17.84 -8.54
C ASN A 15 3.46 -16.45 -9.18
N ARG A 16 4.67 -15.86 -9.16
CA ARG A 16 4.96 -14.54 -9.76
C ARG A 16 4.67 -14.48 -11.27
N THR A 17 4.96 -15.53 -12.03
CA THR A 17 4.67 -15.58 -13.47
C THR A 17 3.18 -15.53 -13.74
N PHE A 18 2.40 -16.28 -12.98
CA PHE A 18 0.94 -16.26 -13.07
C PHE A 18 0.35 -14.92 -12.61
N ASN A 19 0.92 -14.31 -11.55
CA ASN A 19 0.54 -12.97 -11.11
C ASN A 19 0.83 -11.93 -12.20
N TRP A 20 1.99 -11.99 -12.85
CA TRP A 20 2.35 -11.08 -13.94
C TRP A 20 1.31 -11.15 -15.08
N TYR A 21 0.93 -12.34 -15.52
CA TYR A 21 -0.10 -12.52 -16.55
C TYR A 21 -1.46 -11.93 -16.13
N ARG A 22 -1.90 -12.19 -14.89
CA ARG A 22 -3.17 -11.65 -14.36
C ARG A 22 -3.18 -10.13 -14.31
N VAL A 23 -2.05 -9.52 -13.98
CA VAL A 23 -1.95 -8.07 -13.93
C VAL A 23 -2.07 -7.47 -15.32
N GLN A 24 -1.63 -8.14 -16.39
CA GLN A 24 -1.85 -7.63 -17.75
C GLN A 24 -3.34 -7.40 -18.05
N LEU A 25 -4.22 -8.30 -17.59
CA LEU A 25 -5.67 -8.12 -17.69
C LEU A 25 -6.16 -6.94 -16.85
N LEU A 26 -5.68 -6.79 -15.62
CA LEU A 26 -6.03 -5.65 -14.76
C LEU A 26 -5.56 -4.33 -15.38
N PHE A 27 -4.36 -4.30 -15.96
CA PHE A 27 -3.80 -3.13 -16.63
C PHE A 27 -4.65 -2.73 -17.84
N TYR A 28 -5.11 -3.73 -18.62
CA TYR A 28 -6.03 -3.50 -19.74
C TYR A 28 -7.39 -2.92 -19.29
N LEU A 29 -7.93 -3.43 -18.17
CA LEU A 29 -9.20 -2.97 -17.58
C LEU A 29 -9.10 -1.57 -16.94
N MET A 30 -7.93 -1.22 -16.40
CA MET A 30 -7.67 0.06 -15.75
C MET A 30 -7.13 1.13 -16.69
N ARG A 31 -7.33 0.98 -18.01
CA ARG A 31 -7.03 2.06 -18.95
C ARG A 31 -8.00 3.21 -18.70
N TYR A 32 -7.47 4.22 -18.02
CA TYR A 32 -8.25 5.38 -17.61
C TYR A 32 -8.66 6.23 -18.80
N LYS A 33 -9.85 6.84 -18.70
CA LYS A 33 -10.16 8.00 -19.51
C LYS A 33 -9.24 9.15 -19.11
N SER A 34 -8.96 10.07 -20.03
CA SER A 34 -8.09 11.21 -19.77
C SER A 34 -8.55 12.02 -18.56
N GLU A 35 -9.86 12.19 -18.36
CA GLU A 35 -10.39 12.97 -17.23
C GLU A 35 -10.10 12.31 -15.88
N THR A 36 -10.09 10.97 -15.83
CA THR A 36 -9.74 10.22 -14.63
C THR A 36 -8.26 10.38 -14.28
N LEU A 37 -7.38 10.32 -15.28
CA LEU A 37 -5.95 10.55 -15.08
C LEU A 37 -5.69 11.98 -14.59
N THR A 38 -6.31 12.98 -15.23
CA THR A 38 -6.21 14.38 -14.82
C THR A 38 -6.70 14.59 -13.39
N TYR A 39 -7.81 13.94 -12.99
CA TYR A 39 -8.28 14.00 -11.61
C TYR A 39 -7.21 13.47 -10.64
N VAL A 40 -6.68 12.27 -10.90
CA VAL A 40 -5.66 11.64 -10.04
C VAL A 40 -4.43 12.53 -9.91
N GLN A 41 -3.93 13.07 -11.02
CA GLN A 41 -2.78 13.99 -11.04
C GLN A 41 -3.05 15.28 -10.25
N ASN A 42 -4.23 15.87 -10.41
CA ASN A 42 -4.62 17.08 -9.68
C ASN A 42 -4.77 16.82 -8.18
N THR A 43 -5.33 15.68 -7.79
CA THR A 43 -5.41 15.31 -6.37
C THR A 43 -4.02 15.14 -5.78
N ILE A 44 -3.12 14.43 -6.47
CA ILE A 44 -1.73 14.27 -6.05
C ILE A 44 -1.05 15.64 -5.88
N ALA A 45 -1.24 16.53 -6.85
CA ALA A 45 -0.66 17.87 -6.83
C ALA A 45 -1.05 18.71 -5.59
N GLN A 46 -2.20 18.42 -4.97
CA GLN A 46 -2.63 19.10 -3.75
C GLN A 46 -1.88 18.64 -2.49
N TYR A 47 -1.40 17.39 -2.47
CA TYR A 47 -0.80 16.78 -1.28
C TYR A 47 0.73 16.63 -1.38
N PHE A 48 1.31 16.82 -2.56
CA PHE A 48 2.73 16.61 -2.83
C PHE A 48 3.40 17.90 -3.29
N GLN A 49 4.63 18.14 -2.83
CA GLN A 49 5.47 19.27 -3.25
C GLN A 49 6.86 18.76 -3.67
N PRO A 50 7.28 18.93 -4.95
CA PRO A 50 6.49 19.47 -6.06
C PRO A 50 5.26 18.60 -6.42
N PRO A 51 4.26 19.16 -7.13
CA PRO A 51 2.96 18.53 -7.38
C PRO A 51 3.01 17.27 -8.26
N LEU A 52 4.11 17.06 -8.99
CA LEU A 52 4.34 15.84 -9.74
C LEU A 52 5.02 14.82 -8.82
N ILE A 53 4.47 13.59 -8.77
CA ILE A 53 5.26 12.39 -8.47
C ILE A 53 6.14 12.12 -9.69
N ASP A 54 6.91 13.12 -10.10
CA ASP A 54 8.09 12.89 -10.88
C ASP A 54 9.07 12.25 -9.90
N LEU A 55 9.16 10.93 -10.03
CA LEU A 55 10.30 10.00 -10.01
C LEU A 55 11.72 10.48 -9.60
N HIS A 56 11.96 11.74 -9.27
CA HIS A 56 13.25 12.28 -8.85
C HIS A 56 13.56 12.07 -7.38
N HIS A 57 12.55 11.76 -6.56
CA HIS A 57 12.74 11.60 -5.12
C HIS A 57 12.17 10.27 -4.63
N PRO A 58 13.03 9.39 -4.08
CA PRO A 58 12.58 8.10 -3.66
C PRO A 58 11.63 8.21 -2.46
N TYR A 59 10.65 7.32 -2.38
CA TYR A 59 9.74 7.19 -1.26
C TYR A 59 9.29 5.75 -1.04
N ILE A 60 8.93 5.46 0.22
CA ILE A 60 8.32 4.19 0.62
C ILE A 60 6.82 4.38 0.75
N ALA A 61 6.05 3.45 0.19
CA ALA A 61 4.63 3.35 0.45
C ALA A 61 4.36 2.27 1.51
N VAL A 62 3.62 2.63 2.56
CA VAL A 62 3.20 1.73 3.63
C VAL A 62 1.68 1.70 3.66
N TYR A 63 1.10 0.53 3.40
CA TYR A 63 -0.32 0.29 3.56
C TYR A 63 -0.59 -0.49 4.83
N VAL A 64 -1.39 0.09 5.73
CA VAL A 64 -1.79 -0.55 6.98
C VAL A 64 -3.29 -0.72 7.03
N ARG A 65 -3.74 -1.98 6.94
CA ARG A 65 -5.13 -2.36 7.17
C ARG A 65 -5.33 -2.76 8.63
N ARG A 66 -6.26 -2.10 9.34
CA ARG A 66 -6.61 -2.40 10.74
C ARG A 66 -8.09 -2.49 11.03
N SER A 67 -8.95 -2.15 10.06
CA SER A 67 -10.39 -2.12 10.24
C SER A 67 -11.04 -3.49 10.50
N ASP A 68 -12.37 -3.48 10.40
CA ASP A 68 -13.33 -4.61 10.36
C ASP A 68 -12.80 -6.01 10.01
N LYS A 69 -11.81 -6.15 9.13
CA LYS A 69 -11.16 -7.44 8.83
C LYS A 69 -10.54 -8.16 10.04
N VAL A 70 -10.02 -7.45 11.05
CA VAL A 70 -9.53 -8.10 12.28
C VAL A 70 -10.70 -8.57 13.14
N LYS A 71 -11.76 -7.75 13.23
CA LYS A 71 -13.00 -8.06 13.95
C LYS A 71 -13.77 -9.22 13.32
N TYR A 72 -13.74 -9.33 11.99
CA TYR A 72 -14.39 -10.39 11.21
C TYR A 72 -13.45 -11.57 10.86
N LYS A 73 -12.24 -11.62 11.43
CA LYS A 73 -11.25 -12.70 11.20
C LYS A 73 -10.81 -12.87 9.73
N GLU A 74 -10.98 -11.85 8.90
CA GLU A 74 -10.50 -11.82 7.52
C GLU A 74 -8.99 -11.50 7.43
N MET A 75 -8.38 -11.06 8.53
CA MET A 75 -6.93 -10.98 8.69
C MET A 75 -6.50 -11.77 9.91
N CYS A 76 -5.39 -12.51 9.77
CA CYS A 76 -4.88 -13.39 10.82
C CYS A 76 -4.36 -12.62 12.05
N GLN A 77 -3.89 -11.38 11.85
CA GLN A 77 -3.50 -10.47 12.92
C GLN A 77 -3.48 -9.00 12.46
N ALA A 78 -3.66 -8.08 13.41
CA ALA A 78 -3.37 -6.66 13.22
C ALA A 78 -1.90 -6.41 13.56
N TYR A 79 -1.14 -5.81 12.62
CA TYR A 79 0.24 -5.42 12.87
C TYR A 79 0.32 -3.95 13.32
N THR A 80 1.22 -3.69 14.27
CA THR A 80 1.59 -2.34 14.68
C THR A 80 2.27 -1.59 13.54
N LEU A 81 2.17 -0.25 13.44
CA LEU A 81 2.89 0.50 12.41
C LEU A 81 4.41 0.28 12.55
N LYS A 82 4.88 0.17 13.80
CA LYS A 82 6.29 -0.13 14.11
C LYS A 82 6.76 -1.42 13.43
N GLN A 83 5.96 -2.48 13.45
CA GLN A 83 6.33 -3.74 12.79
C GLN A 83 6.53 -3.58 11.29
N TYR A 84 5.81 -2.68 10.61
CA TYR A 84 6.09 -2.38 9.20
C TYR A 84 7.38 -1.57 9.04
N PHE A 85 7.60 -0.57 9.88
CA PHE A 85 8.83 0.25 9.85
C PHE A 85 10.09 -0.58 10.09
N ASP A 86 10.04 -1.52 11.03
CA ASP A 86 11.16 -2.40 11.35
C ASP A 86 11.61 -3.26 10.14
N LEU A 87 10.73 -3.48 9.14
CA LEU A 87 11.08 -4.24 7.93
C LEU A 87 12.02 -3.49 6.99
N PHE A 88 11.92 -2.16 6.93
CA PHE A 88 12.61 -1.37 5.91
C PHE A 88 13.56 -0.30 6.46
N ASP A 89 13.47 0.04 7.75
CA ASP A 89 14.18 1.19 8.33
C ASP A 89 15.70 1.14 8.08
N PHE A 90 16.30 -0.05 8.09
CA PHE A 90 17.72 -0.22 7.79
C PHE A 90 18.03 0.12 6.32
N ASP A 91 17.34 -0.53 5.37
CA ASP A 91 17.61 -0.38 3.94
C ASP A 91 17.36 1.05 3.45
N VAL A 92 16.30 1.69 3.95
CA VAL A 92 15.94 3.05 3.52
C VAL A 92 16.89 4.10 4.09
N ARG A 93 17.44 3.86 5.30
CA ARG A 93 18.49 4.72 5.86
C ARG A 93 19.78 4.61 5.06
N GLN A 94 20.15 3.42 4.62
CA GLN A 94 21.30 3.23 3.73
C GLN A 94 21.11 3.93 2.38
N ALA A 95 19.90 3.87 1.83
CA ALA A 95 19.54 4.52 0.57
C ALA A 95 19.16 6.01 0.70
N ASN A 96 19.24 6.59 1.90
CA ASN A 96 18.85 7.96 2.21
C ASN A 96 17.42 8.35 1.75
N VAL A 97 16.48 7.41 1.88
CA VAL A 97 15.06 7.62 1.53
C VAL A 97 14.32 8.15 2.74
N THR A 98 13.98 9.44 2.72
CA THR A 98 13.36 10.15 3.85
C THR A 98 11.84 10.26 3.75
N ARG A 99 11.24 9.97 2.59
CA ARG A 99 9.81 10.16 2.37
C ARG A 99 9.04 8.86 2.58
N VAL A 100 7.97 8.92 3.38
CA VAL A 100 7.08 7.78 3.62
C VAL A 100 5.66 8.20 3.33
N TYR A 101 5.03 7.53 2.37
CA TYR A 101 3.60 7.60 2.14
C TYR A 101 2.88 6.55 2.99
N ILE A 102 1.91 6.99 3.80
CA ILE A 102 1.07 6.10 4.60
C ILE A 102 -0.36 6.13 4.07
N ASN A 103 -0.85 4.95 3.70
CA ASN A 103 -2.26 4.72 3.43
C ASN A 103 -2.86 3.82 4.51
N SER A 104 -3.88 4.33 5.19
CA SER A 104 -4.68 3.56 6.14
C SER A 104 -6.05 4.19 6.32
N GLU A 105 -7.06 3.35 6.53
CA GLU A 105 -8.37 3.81 6.98
C GLU A 105 -8.43 4.18 8.47
N ASP A 106 -7.40 3.84 9.26
CA ASP A 106 -7.36 4.02 10.72
C ASP A 106 -6.52 5.24 11.10
N GLU A 107 -7.16 6.26 11.67
CA GLU A 107 -6.50 7.50 12.13
C GLU A 107 -5.42 7.24 13.19
N GLN A 108 -5.54 6.17 13.98
CA GLN A 108 -4.55 5.84 15.01
C GLN A 108 -3.18 5.52 14.40
N ILE A 109 -3.13 5.06 13.15
CA ILE A 109 -1.87 4.83 12.42
C ILE A 109 -1.07 6.12 12.27
N PHE A 110 -1.73 7.25 12.01
CA PHE A 110 -1.04 8.53 11.86
C PHE A 110 -0.51 9.04 13.20
N ASN A 111 -1.19 8.74 14.31
CA ASN A 111 -0.68 9.02 15.65
C ASN A 111 0.54 8.15 15.99
N GLU A 112 0.52 6.87 15.62
CA GLU A 112 1.68 5.98 15.76
C GLU A 112 2.87 6.49 14.95
N PHE A 113 2.63 6.99 13.73
CA PHE A 113 3.69 7.55 12.90
C PHE A 113 4.40 8.72 13.60
N ILE A 114 3.64 9.62 14.25
CA ILE A 114 4.23 10.75 14.99
C ILE A 114 5.18 10.23 16.08
N GLN A 115 4.80 9.19 16.81
CA GLN A 115 5.63 8.61 17.87
C GLN A 115 6.88 7.92 17.29
N ILE A 116 6.72 7.14 16.23
CA ILE A 116 7.85 6.48 15.54
C ILE A 116 8.81 7.54 15.02
N ASN A 117 8.32 8.58 14.35
CA ASN A 117 9.19 9.58 13.76
C ASN A 117 9.93 10.39 14.84
N LYS A 118 9.29 10.64 16.00
CA LYS A 118 9.96 11.23 17.17
C LYS A 118 11.12 10.36 17.65
N GLN A 119 10.93 9.05 17.75
CA GLN A 119 12.01 8.10 18.13
C GLN A 119 13.14 8.08 17.08
N LYS A 120 12.79 8.27 15.81
CA LYS A 120 13.71 8.32 14.67
C LYS A 120 14.30 9.72 14.41
N GLN A 121 14.18 10.64 15.38
CA GLN A 121 14.71 12.01 15.33
C GLN A 121 14.20 12.84 14.14
N GLY A 122 12.95 12.62 13.71
CA GLY A 122 12.34 13.37 12.62
C GLY A 122 12.86 12.99 11.23
N TYR A 123 13.53 11.84 11.09
CA TYR A 123 14.11 11.39 9.83
C TYR A 123 13.09 11.31 8.67
N TYR A 124 11.84 10.93 8.97
CA TYR A 124 10.83 10.70 7.95
C TYR A 124 9.95 11.92 7.70
N LYS A 125 9.74 12.25 6.42
CA LYS A 125 8.72 13.18 5.94
C LYS A 125 7.47 12.39 5.53
N LEU A 126 6.36 12.64 6.21
CA LEU A 126 5.08 12.01 5.88
C LEU A 126 4.50 12.57 4.59
N LEU A 127 4.06 11.66 3.73
CA LEU A 127 3.19 11.90 2.60
C LEU A 127 1.86 11.21 2.92
N SER A 128 0.73 11.90 2.72
CA SER A 128 -0.57 11.28 2.91
C SER A 128 -1.63 12.01 2.10
N VAL A 129 -2.52 11.24 1.49
CA VAL A 129 -3.73 11.77 0.88
C VAL A 129 -4.86 11.51 1.88
N ASN A 130 -5.61 12.55 2.25
CA ASN A 130 -6.69 12.42 3.24
C ASN A 130 -7.98 11.84 2.64
N ALA A 131 -7.98 11.51 1.35
CA ALA A 131 -9.19 11.31 0.58
C ALA A 131 -9.95 10.03 0.96
N THR A 132 -9.24 8.94 1.31
CA THR A 132 -9.84 7.62 1.61
C THR A 132 -9.90 7.27 3.10
N ARG A 133 -9.48 8.20 3.98
CA ARG A 133 -9.51 7.98 5.44
C ARG A 133 -10.94 7.72 5.93
N ASN A 134 -11.10 6.78 6.85
CA ASN A 134 -12.40 6.40 7.45
C ASN A 134 -13.46 5.83 6.47
N VAL A 135 -13.09 5.49 5.23
CA VAL A 135 -14.01 4.80 4.32
C VAL A 135 -13.96 3.29 4.58
N VAL A 136 -15.01 2.77 5.23
CA VAL A 136 -15.20 1.33 5.44
C VAL A 136 -16.25 0.77 4.48
N PHE A 137 -16.15 -0.51 4.12
CA PHE A 137 -17.07 -1.14 3.15
C PHE A 137 -18.56 -0.98 3.51
N ALA A 138 -18.87 -1.00 4.81
CA ALA A 138 -20.23 -0.81 5.31
C ALA A 138 -20.78 0.60 5.05
N SER A 139 -19.95 1.64 5.12
CA SER A 139 -20.35 3.01 4.79
C SER A 139 -20.42 3.20 3.27
N PHE A 140 -19.52 2.56 2.52
CA PHE A 140 -19.52 2.57 1.05
C PHE A 140 -20.84 2.08 0.44
N ASN A 141 -21.43 1.00 0.96
CA ASN A 141 -22.69 0.45 0.43
C ASN A 141 -23.92 1.35 0.67
N ARG A 142 -23.83 2.28 1.62
CA ARG A 142 -24.92 3.23 1.94
C ARG A 142 -24.80 4.55 1.20
N MET A 143 -23.74 4.73 0.41
CA MET A 143 -23.45 5.97 -0.31
C MET A 143 -24.17 6.05 -1.66
N THR A 144 -24.44 7.28 -2.08
CA THR A 144 -24.99 7.56 -3.42
C THR A 144 -23.99 7.15 -4.51
N LYS A 145 -24.48 7.00 -5.75
CA LYS A 145 -23.62 6.70 -6.91
C LYS A 145 -22.50 7.74 -7.09
N GLN A 146 -22.81 9.02 -6.87
CA GLN A 146 -21.84 10.11 -6.99
C GLN A 146 -20.76 10.02 -5.91
N GLN A 147 -21.15 9.77 -4.66
CA GLN A 147 -20.21 9.58 -3.54
C GLN A 147 -19.29 8.38 -3.77
N ARG A 148 -19.84 7.25 -4.21
CA ARG A 148 -19.05 6.06 -4.57
C ARG A 148 -18.10 6.33 -5.73
N GLY A 149 -18.54 7.10 -6.73
CA GLY A 149 -17.69 7.54 -7.85
C GLY A 149 -16.50 8.37 -7.37
N LYS A 150 -16.73 9.34 -6.47
CA LYS A 150 -15.65 10.15 -5.87
C LYS A 150 -14.64 9.26 -5.13
N ILE A 151 -15.12 8.40 -4.24
CA ILE A 151 -14.25 7.48 -3.47
C ILE A 151 -13.47 6.55 -4.38
N ALA A 152 -14.08 6.06 -5.47
CA ALA A 152 -13.36 5.24 -6.44
C ALA A 152 -12.17 6.02 -7.04
N LEU A 153 -12.36 7.30 -7.40
CA LEU A 153 -11.27 8.14 -7.89
C LEU A 153 -10.19 8.37 -6.82
N GLU A 154 -10.57 8.54 -5.56
CA GLU A 154 -9.65 8.69 -4.43
C GLU A 154 -8.82 7.41 -4.21
N PHE A 155 -9.43 6.22 -4.31
CA PHE A 155 -8.69 4.96 -4.33
C PHE A 155 -7.75 4.85 -5.54
N LEU A 156 -8.13 5.35 -6.72
CA LEU A 156 -7.22 5.37 -7.87
C LEU A 156 -6.00 6.26 -7.61
N THR A 157 -6.16 7.35 -6.85
CA THR A 157 -5.05 8.18 -6.40
C THR A 157 -4.09 7.40 -5.49
N ASP A 158 -4.60 6.71 -4.47
CA ASP A 158 -3.76 5.91 -3.58
C ASP A 158 -3.05 4.79 -4.35
N LEU A 159 -3.77 4.08 -5.24
CA LEU A 159 -3.20 3.04 -6.09
C LEU A 159 -2.06 3.58 -6.96
N PHE A 160 -2.25 4.77 -7.56
CA PHE A 160 -1.22 5.41 -8.38
C PHE A 160 0.04 5.71 -7.55
N ILE A 161 -0.12 6.27 -6.35
CA ILE A 161 1.01 6.58 -5.45
C ILE A 161 1.72 5.28 -5.04
N GLU A 162 1.00 4.28 -4.54
CA GLU A 162 1.60 3.05 -4.02
C GLU A 162 2.27 2.19 -5.11
N ALA A 163 1.68 2.16 -6.31
CA ALA A 163 2.25 1.43 -7.45
C ALA A 163 3.53 2.07 -7.99
N ASN A 164 3.70 3.39 -7.81
CA ASN A 164 4.88 4.11 -8.29
C ASN A 164 6.01 4.24 -7.25
N ALA A 165 5.75 3.92 -5.97
CA ALA A 165 6.76 3.98 -4.91
C ALA A 165 8.01 3.13 -5.20
N ASP A 166 9.14 3.47 -4.61
CA ASP A 166 10.39 2.70 -4.77
C ASP A 166 10.32 1.40 -3.97
N LEU A 167 9.81 1.49 -2.73
CA LEU A 167 9.53 0.35 -1.87
C LEU A 167 8.05 0.34 -1.48
N HIS A 168 7.44 -0.85 -1.42
CA HIS A 168 6.09 -1.03 -0.88
C HIS A 168 6.08 -2.02 0.28
N VAL A 169 5.33 -1.67 1.31
CA VAL A 169 5.26 -2.40 2.57
C VAL A 169 3.79 -2.55 2.98
N GLY A 170 3.39 -3.75 3.38
CA GLY A 170 2.03 -4.01 3.86
C GLY A 170 1.76 -5.51 4.06
N THR A 171 0.50 -5.91 4.10
CA THR A 171 0.08 -7.31 4.31
C THR A 171 -0.54 -7.92 3.07
N LEU A 172 0.05 -8.98 2.53
CA LEU A 172 -0.43 -9.67 1.32
C LEU A 172 -1.74 -10.44 1.52
N THR A 173 -2.19 -10.63 2.77
CA THR A 173 -3.58 -11.06 3.03
C THR A 173 -4.61 -10.02 2.55
N SER A 174 -4.24 -8.72 2.49
CA SER A 174 -5.09 -7.68 1.92
C SER A 174 -5.19 -7.78 0.38
N ASN A 175 -6.42 -7.69 -0.14
CA ASN A 175 -6.65 -7.55 -1.58
C ASN A 175 -5.98 -6.29 -2.14
N TRP A 176 -5.93 -5.21 -1.36
CA TRP A 176 -5.30 -3.95 -1.77
C TRP A 176 -3.80 -4.14 -2.03
N CYS A 177 -3.09 -4.72 -1.06
CA CYS A 177 -1.66 -5.01 -1.18
C CYS A 177 -1.35 -5.92 -2.37
N ARG A 178 -2.18 -6.94 -2.62
CA ARG A 178 -2.04 -7.82 -3.80
C ARG A 178 -2.26 -7.10 -5.11
N LEU A 179 -3.23 -6.18 -5.18
CA LEU A 179 -3.44 -5.33 -6.35
C LEU A 179 -2.22 -4.45 -6.61
N VAL A 180 -1.72 -3.78 -5.57
CA VAL A 180 -0.54 -2.91 -5.68
C VAL A 180 0.71 -3.69 -6.08
N ASP A 181 1.01 -4.81 -5.42
CA ASP A 181 2.15 -5.68 -5.77
C ASP A 181 2.06 -6.14 -7.24
N GLY A 182 0.86 -6.51 -7.67
CA GLY A 182 0.59 -6.81 -9.06
C GLY A 182 0.92 -5.64 -10.00
N MET A 183 0.37 -4.46 -9.73
CA MET A 183 0.61 -3.26 -10.56
C MET A 183 2.08 -2.87 -10.62
N ARG A 184 2.79 -2.96 -9.49
CA ARG A 184 4.25 -2.73 -9.42
C ARG A 184 5.01 -3.68 -10.34
N LEU A 185 4.65 -4.97 -10.38
CA LEU A 185 5.24 -5.94 -11.31
C LEU A 185 5.01 -5.56 -12.77
N ALA A 186 3.80 -5.12 -13.14
CA ALA A 186 3.52 -4.70 -14.52
C ALA A 186 4.25 -3.41 -14.91
N LEU A 187 4.52 -2.53 -13.95
CA LEU A 187 5.36 -1.34 -14.13
C LEU A 187 6.87 -1.65 -14.11
N GLY A 188 7.27 -2.92 -14.04
CA GLY A 188 8.66 -3.35 -14.08
C GLY A 188 9.44 -3.08 -12.79
N LYS A 189 8.77 -2.80 -11.67
CA LYS A 189 9.44 -2.61 -10.36
C LYS A 189 10.02 -3.95 -9.88
N THR A 190 11.34 -3.96 -9.62
CA THR A 190 12.09 -5.18 -9.27
C THR A 190 12.29 -5.36 -7.76
N ILE A 191 12.15 -4.30 -6.98
CA ILE A 191 12.30 -4.35 -5.51
C ILE A 191 11.12 -5.14 -4.92
N PRO A 192 11.39 -6.21 -4.16
CA PRO A 192 10.36 -7.06 -3.60
C PRO A 192 9.55 -6.35 -2.51
N TYR A 193 8.31 -6.82 -2.36
CA TYR A 193 7.33 -6.36 -1.38
C TYR A 193 7.73 -6.75 0.04
N TYR A 194 7.71 -5.81 0.99
CA TYR A 194 8.02 -6.09 2.40
C TYR A 194 6.74 -6.38 3.19
N THR A 195 6.69 -7.51 3.89
CA THR A 195 5.52 -7.94 4.66
C THR A 195 5.89 -8.48 6.03
N PRO A 196 5.16 -8.12 7.10
CA PRO A 196 5.38 -8.67 8.44
C PRO A 196 4.85 -10.11 8.59
N GLU A 197 4.15 -10.63 7.58
CA GLU A 197 3.64 -12.02 7.52
C GLU A 197 4.75 -13.06 7.25
N ASN A 198 5.99 -12.59 7.13
CA ASN A 198 7.22 -13.38 7.01
C ASN A 198 7.18 -14.51 5.97
N ARG A 199 6.44 -14.32 4.88
CA ARG A 199 6.56 -15.05 3.61
C ARG A 199 6.07 -14.16 2.46
N TYR A 200 6.93 -13.81 1.49
CA TYR A 200 6.77 -14.23 0.07
C TYR A 200 7.90 -13.77 -0.90
N LEU A 201 8.17 -14.64 -1.88
CA LEU A 201 8.68 -14.42 -3.28
C LEU A 201 10.15 -14.18 -3.60
N MET A 202 11.11 -14.63 -2.78
CA MET A 202 12.50 -14.80 -3.25
C MET A 202 13.08 -16.18 -2.95
N ASN A 203 12.27 -17.15 -2.51
CA ASN A 203 12.77 -18.50 -2.26
C ASN A 203 12.93 -19.30 -3.58
N THR A 204 13.59 -18.72 -4.58
CA THR A 204 14.21 -19.45 -5.68
C THR A 204 15.52 -20.10 -5.28
N ARG A 205 15.98 -19.95 -4.02
CA ARG A 205 17.06 -20.77 -3.47
C ARG A 205 16.75 -21.18 -2.03
N LYS A 206 16.04 -22.31 -1.89
CA LYS A 206 16.49 -23.30 -0.91
C LYS A 206 17.96 -23.59 -1.26
N ARG A 207 18.90 -22.94 -0.58
CA ARG A 207 20.29 -23.41 -0.56
C ARG A 207 20.22 -24.85 -0.06
N ARG A 208 20.46 -25.80 -0.97
CA ARG A 208 20.89 -27.14 -0.60
C ARG A 208 22.27 -27.03 0.03
#